data_AF-M6JDN8-F1
#
_entry.id   AF-M6JDN8-F1
#
_cell.length_a   1.000
_cell.length_b   1.000
_cell.length_c   1.000
_cell.angle_alpha   90.00
_cell.angle_beta   90.00
_cell.angle_gamma   90.00
#
_symmetry.space_group_name_H-M   'P 1'
#
loop_
_entity.id
_entity.type
_entity.pdbx_description
1 polymer ?
#
loop_
_entity_poly.entity_id
_entity_poly.type
_entity_poly.pdbx_seq_one_letter_code
_entity_poly.pdbx_strand_id
1 'polypeptide(L)'
;MIHFHYKENDGFYTVTLKTSETAPGTLHKMVKAMFFMGWEIVSGDIETIEEEGRFYSYDIFTLRSDETDSKIKASKLGVLMSSVFTDDFVLEEMIHHSSEVDLRNTYHLSPDSKLEFENIELGTKTKFTLEAPDRKGLLYFVTGVLKENGINIHSATIRTDRTGNRAQDTFILSDTKGGGFAGSSLEDRVSRNILEISLNSSWK
;
A
#
# COMPACT_ATOMS: atom_id res chain seq x y z
N MET A 1 -12.92 9.38 11.19
CA MET A 1 -13.82 9.53 10.01
C MET A 1 -12.93 9.79 8.82
N ILE A 2 -13.12 9.07 7.72
CA ILE A 2 -12.34 9.27 6.50
C ILE A 2 -13.14 10.09 5.50
N HIS A 3 -12.50 11.08 4.91
CA HIS A 3 -13.04 11.83 3.79
C HIS A 3 -12.60 11.13 2.50
N PHE A 4 -13.56 10.68 1.71
CA PHE A 4 -13.36 10.02 0.44
C PHE A 4 -13.89 10.91 -0.69
N HIS A 5 -13.04 11.17 -1.68
CA HIS A 5 -13.44 11.83 -2.92
C HIS A 5 -12.87 11.06 -4.10
N TYR A 6 -13.59 11.05 -5.22
CA TYR A 6 -13.04 10.53 -6.46
C TYR A 6 -13.47 11.35 -7.67
N LYS A 7 -12.60 11.36 -8.68
CA LYS A 7 -12.88 11.90 -10.01
C LYS A 7 -12.54 10.85 -11.06
N GLU A 8 -13.45 10.61 -11.99
CA GLU A 8 -13.24 9.72 -13.14
C GLU A 8 -12.76 10.55 -14.34
N ASN A 9 -11.75 10.04 -15.04
CA ASN A 9 -11.23 10.60 -16.27
C ASN A 9 -10.69 9.49 -17.17
N ASP A 10 -11.30 9.31 -18.33
CA ASP A 10 -10.89 8.32 -19.35
C ASP A 10 -10.70 6.89 -18.79
N GLY A 11 -11.60 6.45 -17.90
CA GLY A 11 -11.53 5.11 -17.29
C GLY A 11 -10.55 4.99 -16.10
N PHE A 12 -9.83 6.05 -15.76
CA PHE A 12 -9.04 6.15 -14.54
C PHE A 12 -9.79 6.89 -13.45
N TYR A 13 -9.57 6.49 -12.20
CA TYR A 13 -10.23 7.05 -11.02
C TYR A 13 -9.17 7.65 -10.10
N THR A 14 -9.09 8.97 -10.04
CA THR A 14 -8.29 9.65 -9.03
C THR A 14 -9.08 9.65 -7.73
N VAL A 15 -8.64 8.89 -6.74
CA VAL A 15 -9.22 8.79 -5.41
C VAL A 15 -8.38 9.59 -4.44
N THR A 16 -9.01 10.44 -3.64
CA THR A 16 -8.38 11.19 -2.55
C THR A 16 -8.98 10.73 -1.23
N LEU A 17 -8.11 10.36 -0.30
CA LEU A 17 -8.43 9.86 1.03
C LEU A 17 -7.79 10.79 2.06
N LYS A 18 -8.58 11.26 3.02
CA LYS A 18 -8.06 12.03 4.16
C LYS A 18 -8.61 11.47 5.47
N THR A 19 -7.73 11.09 6.37
CA THR A 19 -8.11 10.51 7.67
C THR A 19 -7.21 11.00 8.79
N SER A 20 -7.76 11.16 10.00
CA SER A 20 -6.99 11.44 11.22
C SER A 20 -6.25 10.22 11.75
N GLU A 21 -6.50 9.04 11.18
CA GLU A 21 -5.83 7.79 11.56
C GLU A 21 -4.43 7.71 10.92
N THR A 22 -3.38 7.96 11.68
CA THR A 22 -1.98 7.92 11.21
C THR A 22 -1.19 6.75 11.79
N ALA A 23 -1.89 5.74 12.35
CA ALA A 23 -1.25 4.59 12.94
C ALA A 23 -0.61 3.64 11.89
N PRO A 24 0.43 2.88 12.27
CA PRO A 24 0.98 1.82 11.43
C PRO A 24 -0.13 0.87 10.93
N GLY A 25 -0.20 0.69 9.62
CA GLY A 25 -1.20 -0.15 8.97
C GLY A 25 -2.44 0.59 8.43
N THR A 26 -2.60 1.90 8.65
CA THR A 26 -3.68 2.69 8.01
C THR A 26 -3.63 2.53 6.49
N LEU A 27 -2.48 2.79 5.86
CA LEU A 27 -2.31 2.61 4.42
C LEU A 27 -2.65 1.20 3.97
N HIS A 28 -2.15 0.18 4.69
CA HIS A 28 -2.44 -1.21 4.38
C HIS A 28 -3.93 -1.52 4.39
N LYS A 29 -4.69 -1.01 5.37
CA LYS A 29 -6.15 -1.21 5.42
C LYS A 29 -6.84 -0.66 4.17
N MET A 30 -6.45 0.54 3.72
CA MET A 30 -7.03 1.16 2.53
C MET A 30 -6.65 0.40 1.25
N VAL A 31 -5.37 0.05 1.10
CA VAL A 31 -4.88 -0.72 -0.06
C VAL A 31 -5.50 -2.13 -0.10
N LYS A 32 -5.67 -2.80 1.05
CA LYS A 32 -6.37 -4.08 1.18
C LYS A 32 -7.80 -3.99 0.66
N ALA A 33 -8.55 -2.96 1.07
CA ALA A 33 -9.91 -2.72 0.60
C ALA A 33 -9.97 -2.50 -0.93
N MET A 34 -9.08 -1.67 -1.47
CA MET A 34 -8.99 -1.45 -2.93
C MET A 34 -8.71 -2.76 -3.69
N PHE A 35 -7.71 -3.52 -3.23
CA PHE A 35 -7.29 -4.77 -3.85
C PHE A 35 -8.44 -5.79 -3.89
N PHE A 36 -9.09 -6.07 -2.75
CA PHE A 36 -10.16 -7.08 -2.68
C PHE A 36 -11.48 -6.64 -3.33
N MET A 37 -11.66 -5.33 -3.53
CA MET A 37 -12.69 -4.83 -4.43
C MET A 37 -12.32 -5.01 -5.91
N GLY A 38 -11.13 -5.50 -6.24
CA GLY A 38 -10.67 -5.71 -7.61
C GLY A 38 -10.20 -4.44 -8.31
N TRP A 39 -9.80 -3.40 -7.56
CA TRP A 39 -9.13 -2.24 -8.15
C TRP A 39 -7.66 -2.54 -8.42
N GLU A 40 -7.18 -2.06 -9.56
CA GLU A 40 -5.76 -1.93 -9.83
C GLU A 40 -5.28 -0.55 -9.40
N ILE A 41 -4.20 -0.50 -8.64
CA ILE A 41 -3.55 0.76 -8.25
C ILE A 41 -2.48 1.04 -9.31
N VAL A 42 -2.70 2.09 -10.10
CA VAL A 42 -1.80 2.50 -11.19
C VAL A 42 -0.67 3.40 -10.67
N SER A 43 -1.01 4.27 -9.71
CA SER A 43 -0.04 5.14 -9.04
C SER A 43 -0.62 5.68 -7.74
N GLY A 44 0.21 6.27 -6.90
CA GLY A 44 -0.25 6.96 -5.70
C GLY A 44 0.80 7.83 -5.03
N ASP A 45 0.31 8.83 -4.31
CA ASP A 45 1.07 9.73 -3.46
C ASP A 45 0.45 9.70 -2.07
N ILE A 46 1.24 9.29 -1.09
CA ILE A 46 0.83 9.07 0.28
C ILE A 46 1.62 10.04 1.14
N GLU A 47 0.93 10.86 1.92
CA GLU A 47 1.56 11.87 2.75
C GLU A 47 0.90 11.93 4.13
N THR A 48 1.72 12.18 5.15
CA THR A 48 1.23 12.63 6.45
C THR A 48 1.37 14.15 6.49
N ILE A 49 0.24 14.86 6.56
CA ILE A 49 0.18 16.31 6.61
C ILE A 49 -0.19 16.78 8.01
N GLU A 50 0.27 17.97 8.40
CA GLU A 50 -0.14 18.65 9.62
C GLU A 50 -1.08 19.80 9.28
N GLU A 51 -2.28 19.79 9.86
CA GLU A 51 -3.25 20.88 9.75
C GLU A 51 -3.76 21.24 11.14
N GLU A 52 -3.66 22.52 11.50
CA GLU A 52 -4.13 23.05 12.80
C GLU A 52 -3.58 22.25 14.01
N GLY A 53 -2.32 21.80 13.94
CA GLY A 53 -1.65 21.03 15.00
C GLY A 53 -2.11 19.57 15.11
N ARG A 54 -2.82 19.04 14.11
CA ARG A 54 -3.24 17.64 14.02
C ARG A 54 -2.67 17.00 12.77
N PHE A 55 -2.24 15.74 12.90
CA PHE A 55 -1.74 14.96 11.78
C PHE A 55 -2.88 14.22 11.07
N TYR A 56 -2.82 14.21 9.74
CA TYR A 56 -3.73 13.48 8.88
C TYR A 56 -2.92 12.69 7.85
N SER A 57 -3.35 11.47 7.54
CA SER A 57 -2.98 10.84 6.27
C SER A 57 -3.81 11.49 5.17
N TYR A 58 -3.12 11.89 4.10
CA TYR A 58 -3.68 12.49 2.90
C TYR A 58 -3.10 11.76 1.70
N ASP A 59 -3.89 10.86 1.15
CA ASP A 59 -3.42 9.90 0.14
C ASP A 59 -4.21 10.08 -1.15
N ILE A 60 -3.50 10.11 -2.27
CA ILE A 60 -4.06 10.19 -3.61
C ILE A 60 -3.66 8.94 -4.38
N PHE A 61 -4.63 8.24 -4.95
CA PHE A 61 -4.39 7.08 -5.81
C PHE A 61 -5.00 7.29 -7.18
N THR A 62 -4.32 6.83 -8.22
CA THR A 62 -4.94 6.60 -9.52
C THR A 62 -5.29 5.12 -9.61
N LEU A 63 -6.59 4.83 -9.76
CA LEU A 63 -7.10 3.47 -9.85
C LEU A 63 -7.64 3.18 -11.24
N ARG A 64 -7.58 1.91 -11.63
CA ARG A 64 -8.20 1.36 -12.85
C ARG A 64 -8.98 0.10 -12.50
N SER A 65 -10.01 -0.19 -13.29
CA SER A 65 -10.78 -1.42 -13.20
C SER A 65 -11.25 -1.80 -14.60
N ASP A 66 -11.12 -3.09 -14.94
CA ASP A 66 -11.55 -3.63 -16.24
C ASP A 66 -13.07 -3.91 -16.29
N GLU A 67 -13.76 -3.74 -15.16
CA GLU A 67 -15.21 -3.95 -15.05
C GLU A 67 -16.02 -2.82 -15.70
N THR A 68 -17.11 -3.18 -16.36
CA THR A 68 -17.98 -2.23 -17.09
C THR A 68 -18.74 -1.26 -16.18
N ASP A 69 -18.97 -1.61 -14.90
CA ASP A 69 -19.72 -0.82 -13.91
C ASP A 69 -18.82 -0.09 -12.90
N SER A 70 -17.58 0.21 -13.30
CA SER A 70 -16.55 0.82 -12.44
C SER A 70 -16.97 2.12 -11.73
N LYS A 71 -17.95 2.88 -12.25
CA LYS A 71 -18.51 4.06 -11.55
C LYS A 71 -19.28 3.68 -10.28
N ILE A 72 -20.09 2.62 -10.34
CA ILE A 72 -20.82 2.09 -9.18
C ILE A 72 -19.83 1.52 -8.18
N LYS A 73 -18.81 0.79 -8.68
CA LYS A 73 -17.70 0.27 -7.88
C LYS A 73 -16.98 1.37 -7.11
N ALA A 74 -16.73 2.53 -7.73
CA ALA A 74 -16.03 3.66 -7.08
C ALA A 74 -16.88 4.28 -5.96
N SER A 75 -18.19 4.40 -6.18
CA SER A 75 -19.13 4.82 -5.13
C SER A 75 -19.15 3.82 -3.96
N LYS A 76 -19.19 2.52 -4.24
CA LYS A 76 -19.12 1.46 -3.21
C LYS A 76 -17.80 1.50 -2.43
N LEU A 77 -16.68 1.82 -3.08
CA LEU A 77 -15.38 1.98 -2.43
C LEU A 77 -15.42 3.08 -1.37
N GLY A 78 -16.09 4.21 -1.63
CA GLY A 78 -16.25 5.28 -0.64
C GLY A 78 -17.02 4.87 0.62
N VAL A 79 -18.10 4.10 0.43
CA VAL A 79 -18.90 3.52 1.54
C VAL A 79 -18.06 2.55 2.36
N LEU A 80 -17.32 1.67 1.68
CA LEU A 80 -16.42 0.73 2.33
C LEU A 80 -15.33 1.46 3.12
N MET A 81 -14.65 2.45 2.53
CA MET A 81 -13.59 3.21 3.19
C MET A 81 -14.06 3.85 4.49
N SER A 82 -15.28 4.38 4.50
CA SER A 82 -15.91 4.91 5.72
C SER A 82 -16.07 3.87 6.82
N SER A 83 -16.21 2.60 6.45
CA SER A 83 -16.41 1.46 7.35
C SER A 83 -15.09 0.79 7.79
N VAL A 84 -14.04 0.84 6.96
CA VAL A 84 -12.73 0.17 7.18
C VAL A 84 -12.03 0.58 8.48
N PHE A 85 -12.36 1.77 9.01
CA PHE A 85 -11.80 2.27 10.27
C PHE A 85 -12.75 2.16 11.46
N THR A 86 -14.02 1.78 11.23
CA THR A 86 -15.03 1.68 12.28
C THR A 86 -15.41 0.25 12.62
N ASP A 87 -15.44 -0.63 11.62
CA ASP A 87 -15.82 -2.03 11.79
C ASP A 87 -15.04 -2.92 10.80
N ASP A 88 -14.12 -3.71 11.32
CA ASP A 88 -13.33 -4.64 10.51
C ASP A 88 -14.22 -5.77 9.93
N PHE A 89 -15.41 -6.05 10.48
CA PHE A 89 -16.32 -7.10 9.99
C PHE A 89 -16.75 -6.88 8.54
N VAL A 90 -17.07 -5.64 8.16
CA VAL A 90 -17.52 -5.31 6.79
C VAL A 90 -16.43 -5.61 5.77
N LEU A 91 -15.18 -5.31 6.11
CA LEU A 91 -14.04 -5.59 5.25
C LEU A 91 -13.80 -7.10 5.13
N GLU A 92 -13.86 -7.84 6.24
CA GLU A 92 -13.67 -9.29 6.23
C GLU A 92 -14.81 -10.02 5.50
N GLU A 93 -16.07 -9.60 5.67
CA GLU A 93 -17.21 -10.15 4.92
C GLU A 93 -17.05 -9.94 3.41
N MET A 94 -16.61 -8.75 2.99
CA MET A 94 -16.33 -8.48 1.58
C MET A 94 -15.23 -9.41 1.03
N ILE A 95 -14.18 -9.64 1.81
CA ILE A 95 -13.06 -10.51 1.42
C ILE A 95 -13.52 -11.94 1.23
N HIS A 96 -14.37 -12.44 2.12
CA HIS A 96 -14.95 -13.78 2.01
C HIS A 96 -15.74 -14.01 0.71
N HIS A 97 -16.30 -12.95 0.13
CA HIS A 97 -17.07 -13.01 -1.12
C HIS A 97 -16.27 -12.54 -2.35
N SER A 98 -15.03 -12.09 -2.17
CA SER A 98 -14.18 -11.62 -3.27
C SER A 98 -13.67 -12.80 -4.11
N SER A 99 -13.48 -12.57 -5.41
CA SER A 99 -12.75 -13.48 -6.28
C SER A 99 -11.23 -13.33 -6.18
N GLU A 100 -10.75 -12.27 -5.51
CA GLU A 100 -9.32 -12.06 -5.29
C GLU A 100 -8.77 -13.03 -4.26
N VAL A 101 -7.57 -13.52 -4.51
CA VAL A 101 -6.85 -14.39 -3.57
C VAL A 101 -6.03 -13.51 -2.62
N ASP A 102 -6.00 -13.84 -1.33
CA ASP A 102 -5.09 -13.20 -0.39
C ASP A 102 -3.64 -13.53 -0.76
N LEU A 103 -2.96 -12.52 -1.32
CA LEU A 103 -1.61 -12.69 -1.86
C LEU A 103 -0.51 -12.67 -0.80
N ARG A 104 -0.83 -12.40 0.49
CA ARG A 104 0.22 -12.18 1.50
C ARG A 104 1.23 -13.32 1.62
N ASN A 105 0.83 -14.55 1.33
CA ASN A 105 1.69 -15.74 1.39
C ASN A 105 2.03 -16.34 0.02
N THR A 106 1.52 -15.76 -1.06
CA THR A 106 1.65 -16.30 -2.43
C THR A 106 2.13 -15.24 -3.43
N TYR A 107 2.63 -14.10 -2.94
CA TYR A 107 3.17 -13.06 -3.78
C TYR A 107 4.66 -13.32 -4.04
N HIS A 108 5.04 -13.35 -5.31
CA HIS A 108 6.41 -13.67 -5.72
C HIS A 108 7.05 -12.51 -6.48
N LEU A 109 7.98 -11.84 -5.80
CA LEU A 109 8.95 -10.95 -6.42
C LEU A 109 9.98 -11.71 -7.26
N SER A 110 10.14 -11.29 -8.50
CA SER A 110 11.14 -11.89 -9.37
C SER A 110 12.57 -11.70 -8.80
N PRO A 111 13.52 -12.63 -9.04
CA PRO A 111 14.89 -12.51 -8.54
C PRO A 111 15.65 -11.23 -8.94
N ASP A 112 15.18 -10.53 -9.96
CA ASP A 112 15.69 -9.23 -10.42
C ASP A 112 15.03 -8.04 -9.70
N SER A 113 14.23 -8.30 -8.67
CA SER A 113 13.69 -7.25 -7.80
C SER A 113 14.80 -6.70 -6.92
N LYS A 114 14.83 -5.38 -6.75
CA LYS A 114 15.83 -4.68 -5.94
C LYS A 114 15.14 -3.97 -4.80
N LEU A 115 15.71 -4.14 -3.62
CA LEU A 115 15.30 -3.47 -2.39
C LEU A 115 16.50 -2.67 -1.91
N GLU A 116 16.34 -1.37 -1.76
CA GLU A 116 17.39 -0.49 -1.24
C GLU A 116 16.86 0.27 -0.02
N PHE A 117 17.65 0.26 1.06
CA PHE A 117 17.34 0.95 2.29
C PHE A 117 18.43 1.95 2.60
N GLU A 118 18.05 3.20 2.85
CA GLU A 118 18.96 4.29 3.17
C GLU A 118 18.43 5.05 4.38
N ASN A 119 19.25 5.22 5.41
CA ASN A 119 18.90 6.11 6.51
C ASN A 119 19.00 7.57 6.04
N ILE A 120 17.93 8.32 6.25
CA ILE A 120 17.83 9.75 5.92
C ILE A 120 17.51 10.55 7.17
N GLU A 121 17.40 11.88 7.05
CA GLU A 121 17.02 12.76 8.17
C GLU A 121 17.87 12.50 9.43
N LEU A 122 19.20 12.48 9.27
CA LEU A 122 20.16 12.19 10.34
C LEU A 122 19.94 10.84 11.04
N GLY A 123 19.36 9.86 10.35
CA GLY A 123 19.10 8.51 10.86
C GLY A 123 17.76 8.35 11.58
N THR A 124 16.90 9.36 11.55
CA THR A 124 15.55 9.27 12.15
C THR A 124 14.54 8.56 11.25
N LYS A 125 14.82 8.44 9.95
CA LYS A 125 13.97 7.73 8.98
C LYS A 125 14.79 6.82 8.09
N THR A 126 14.11 5.89 7.43
CA THR A 126 14.65 5.06 6.36
C THR A 126 13.86 5.28 5.08
N LYS A 127 14.56 5.66 4.01
CA LYS A 127 14.02 5.59 2.65
C LYS A 127 14.16 4.16 2.16
N PHE A 128 13.04 3.55 1.78
CA PHE A 128 12.98 2.24 1.14
C PHE A 128 12.57 2.40 -0.32
N THR A 129 13.42 1.98 -1.24
CA THR A 129 13.14 1.94 -2.68
C THR A 129 12.94 0.50 -3.12
N LEU A 130 11.86 0.25 -3.84
CA LEU A 130 11.52 -1.05 -4.42
C LEU A 130 11.45 -0.93 -5.95
N GLU A 131 12.30 -1.69 -6.64
CA GLU A 131 12.15 -1.94 -8.07
C GLU A 131 11.78 -3.40 -8.29
N ALA A 132 10.62 -3.69 -8.86
CA ALA A 132 10.16 -5.05 -9.10
C ALA A 132 9.25 -5.11 -10.33
N PRO A 133 9.04 -6.29 -10.96
CA PRO A 133 7.97 -6.43 -11.94
C PRO A 133 6.63 -5.97 -11.37
N ASP A 134 5.96 -5.10 -12.11
CA ASP A 134 4.67 -4.57 -11.70
C ASP A 134 3.59 -5.63 -11.87
N ARG A 135 2.87 -5.93 -10.78
CA ARG A 135 1.75 -6.86 -10.79
C ARG A 135 0.71 -6.42 -9.78
N LYS A 136 -0.54 -6.76 -10.10
CA LYS A 136 -1.68 -6.51 -9.24
C LYS A 136 -1.41 -7.06 -7.83
N GLY A 137 -1.58 -6.20 -6.82
CA GLY A 137 -1.41 -6.55 -5.41
C GLY A 137 -0.01 -6.34 -4.84
N LEU A 138 0.97 -5.83 -5.61
CA LEU A 138 2.30 -5.52 -5.10
C LEU A 138 2.25 -4.60 -3.86
N LEU A 139 1.54 -3.48 -3.98
CA LEU A 139 1.42 -2.53 -2.87
C LEU A 139 0.68 -3.13 -1.67
N TYR A 140 -0.32 -3.97 -1.90
CA TYR A 140 -1.04 -4.68 -0.83
C TYR A 140 -0.08 -5.60 -0.05
N PHE A 141 0.72 -6.37 -0.77
CA PHE A 141 1.73 -7.25 -0.21
C PHE A 141 2.78 -6.47 0.60
N VAL A 142 3.43 -5.47 -0.02
CA VAL A 142 4.51 -4.69 0.62
C VAL A 142 4.02 -3.98 1.87
N THR A 143 2.88 -3.30 1.79
CA THR A 143 2.30 -2.61 2.96
C THR A 143 1.89 -3.58 4.06
N GLY A 144 1.51 -4.83 3.72
CA GLY A 144 1.24 -5.89 4.66
C GLY A 144 2.48 -6.30 5.44
N VAL A 145 3.59 -6.55 4.74
CA VAL A 145 4.88 -6.89 5.37
C VAL A 145 5.37 -5.76 6.29
N LEU A 146 5.26 -4.51 5.85
CA LEU A 146 5.63 -3.34 6.66
C LEU A 146 4.78 -3.25 7.93
N LYS A 147 3.45 -3.41 7.80
CA LYS A 147 2.52 -3.43 8.94
C LYS A 147 2.86 -4.54 9.93
N GLU A 148 3.08 -5.77 9.46
CA GLU A 148 3.40 -6.92 10.31
C GLU A 148 4.70 -6.75 11.10
N ASN A 149 5.63 -5.94 10.58
CA ASN A 149 6.86 -5.55 11.27
C ASN A 149 6.71 -4.30 12.16
N GLY A 150 5.51 -3.72 12.27
CA GLY A 150 5.24 -2.52 13.06
C GLY A 150 5.88 -1.25 12.50
N ILE A 151 6.19 -1.23 11.20
CA ILE A 151 6.87 -0.10 10.55
C ILE A 151 5.84 0.98 10.21
N ASN A 152 6.17 2.22 10.56
CA ASN A 152 5.35 3.36 10.19
C ASN A 152 5.73 3.88 8.80
N ILE A 153 4.72 4.19 7.98
CA ILE A 153 4.89 4.81 6.67
C ILE A 153 4.53 6.29 6.82
N HIS A 154 5.51 7.18 6.69
CA HIS A 154 5.32 8.63 6.79
C HIS A 154 4.86 9.21 5.45
N SER A 155 5.44 8.70 4.36
CA SER A 155 5.03 9.00 3.00
C SER A 155 5.42 7.87 2.05
N ALA A 156 4.80 7.85 0.88
CA ALA A 156 5.18 6.96 -0.21
C ALA A 156 4.82 7.52 -1.58
N THR A 157 5.61 7.16 -2.58
CA THR A 157 5.41 7.49 -3.99
C THR A 157 5.36 6.18 -4.75
N ILE A 158 4.19 5.84 -5.30
CA ILE A 158 3.91 4.59 -6.00
C ILE A 158 3.86 4.88 -7.49
N ARG A 159 4.74 4.24 -8.27
CA ARG A 159 4.92 4.55 -9.69
C ARG A 159 5.30 3.29 -10.46
N THR A 160 4.89 3.25 -11.73
CA THR A 160 5.40 2.29 -12.70
C THR A 160 6.36 2.98 -13.66
N ASP A 161 7.38 2.26 -14.11
CA ASP A 161 8.34 2.72 -15.10
C ASP A 161 7.67 3.07 -16.43
N ARG A 162 8.42 3.73 -17.33
CA ARG A 162 7.87 4.17 -18.63
C ARG A 162 7.41 3.02 -19.52
N THR A 163 7.90 1.81 -19.29
CA THR A 163 7.48 0.62 -20.05
C THR A 163 6.22 -0.03 -19.50
N GLY A 164 5.77 0.37 -18.30
CA GLY A 164 4.59 -0.16 -17.64
C GLY A 164 4.80 -1.55 -17.02
N ASN A 165 6.05 -2.02 -16.92
CA ASN A 165 6.35 -3.40 -16.53
C ASN A 165 7.02 -3.51 -15.17
N ARG A 166 7.50 -2.39 -14.61
CA ARG A 166 8.21 -2.38 -13.33
C ARG A 166 7.70 -1.30 -12.41
N ALA A 167 7.35 -1.69 -11.19
CA ALA A 167 7.13 -0.76 -10.11
C ALA A 167 8.46 -0.11 -9.69
N GLN A 168 8.40 1.16 -9.33
CA GLN A 168 9.48 2.00 -8.81
C GLN A 168 8.96 2.75 -7.60
N ASP A 169 8.64 2.00 -6.56
CA ASP A 169 7.99 2.52 -5.37
C ASP A 169 9.03 3.05 -4.38
N THR A 170 8.74 4.17 -3.74
CA THR A 170 9.58 4.75 -2.69
C THR A 170 8.74 4.99 -1.45
N PHE A 171 9.26 4.61 -0.28
CA PHE A 171 8.62 4.80 1.01
C PHE A 171 9.55 5.51 1.98
N ILE A 172 9.01 6.42 2.79
CA ILE A 172 9.72 7.02 3.93
C ILE A 172 9.19 6.39 5.21
N LEU A 173 10.07 5.68 5.91
CA LEU A 173 9.71 4.74 6.97
C LEU A 173 10.37 5.10 8.30
N SER A 174 9.77 4.63 9.40
CA SER A 174 10.46 4.52 10.69
C SER A 174 10.07 3.25 11.41
N ASP A 175 10.95 2.79 12.30
CA ASP A 175 10.61 1.70 13.21
C ASP A 175 9.58 2.14 14.27
N THR A 176 9.22 1.21 15.16
CA THR A 176 8.28 1.43 16.28
C THR A 176 8.74 2.47 17.30
N LYS A 177 10.04 2.83 17.31
CA LYS A 177 10.62 3.85 18.19
C LYS A 177 10.75 5.20 17.47
N GLY A 178 10.33 5.28 16.20
CA GLY A 178 10.42 6.48 15.39
C GLY A 178 11.80 6.72 14.77
N GLY A 179 12.69 5.74 14.77
CA GLY A 179 14.03 5.83 14.20
C GLY A 179 14.17 5.17 12.82
N GLY A 180 15.23 5.52 12.11
CA GLY A 180 15.67 4.81 10.92
C GLY A 180 16.27 3.46 11.30
N PHE A 181 16.13 2.48 10.42
CA PHE A 181 16.52 1.10 10.64
C PHE A 181 17.37 0.52 9.50
N ALA A 182 17.89 1.35 8.58
CA ALA A 182 18.79 0.85 7.54
C ALA A 182 20.09 0.28 8.15
N GLY A 183 20.59 -0.82 7.60
CA GLY A 183 21.72 -1.60 8.09
C GLY A 183 21.46 -2.38 9.38
N SER A 184 20.20 -2.50 9.82
CA SER A 184 19.83 -3.18 11.06
C SER A 184 19.22 -4.57 10.82
N SER A 185 19.08 -5.35 11.90
CA SER A 185 18.37 -6.63 11.86
C SER A 185 16.87 -6.50 11.51
N LEU A 186 16.29 -5.31 11.67
CA LEU A 186 14.93 -5.04 11.21
C LEU A 186 14.89 -4.96 9.68
N GLU A 187 15.87 -4.31 9.04
CA GLU A 187 16.00 -4.31 7.57
C GLU A 187 16.15 -5.75 7.06
N ASP A 188 17.08 -6.52 7.62
CA ASP A 188 17.30 -7.91 7.22
C ASP A 188 16.02 -8.75 7.29
N ARG A 189 15.19 -8.52 8.32
CA ARG A 189 13.91 -9.20 8.49
C ARG A 189 12.88 -8.76 7.46
N VAL A 190 12.76 -7.46 7.19
CA VAL A 190 11.83 -6.95 6.17
C VAL A 190 12.22 -7.46 4.79
N SER A 191 13.50 -7.36 4.43
CA SER A 191 14.04 -7.88 3.17
C SER A 191 13.75 -9.37 3.02
N ARG A 192 13.97 -10.17 4.08
CA ARG A 192 13.60 -11.60 4.06
C ARG A 192 12.10 -11.81 3.96
N ASN A 193 11.25 -11.10 4.68
CA ASN A 193 9.80 -11.29 4.54
C ASN A 193 9.32 -10.95 3.12
N ILE A 194 9.88 -9.91 2.49
CA ILE A 194 9.55 -9.53 1.12
C ILE A 194 10.07 -10.57 0.09
N LEU A 195 11.26 -11.15 0.32
CA LEU A 195 11.93 -12.07 -0.62
C LEU A 195 11.64 -13.57 -0.36
N GLU A 196 11.56 -14.05 0.89
CA GLU A 196 11.29 -15.45 1.23
C GLU A 196 9.86 -15.86 0.89
N ILE A 197 8.89 -14.96 1.09
CA ILE A 197 7.53 -15.17 0.58
C ILE A 197 7.57 -15.35 -0.94
N SER A 198 8.52 -14.67 -1.61
CA SER A 198 8.77 -14.91 -3.02
C SER A 198 9.40 -16.26 -3.37
N LEU A 199 10.21 -16.85 -2.52
CA LEU A 199 10.89 -18.11 -2.83
C LEU A 199 10.02 -19.35 -2.55
N ASN A 200 9.04 -19.25 -1.65
CA ASN A 200 8.21 -20.38 -1.20
C ASN A 200 7.13 -20.89 -2.19
N SER A 201 6.98 -20.30 -3.39
CA SER A 201 6.17 -20.92 -4.48
C SER A 201 6.98 -21.40 -5.67
N SER A 202 8.27 -21.60 -5.51
CA SER A 202 8.90 -22.64 -6.32
C SER A 202 8.36 -23.97 -5.80
N TRP A 203 7.81 -24.83 -6.67
CA TRP A 203 7.27 -26.17 -6.37
C TRP A 203 5.80 -26.27 -5.89
N LYS A 204 4.86 -26.30 -6.86
CA LYS A 204 3.99 -27.46 -7.13
C LYS A 204 3.31 -27.34 -8.49
#